data_AF-A0A950VTY8-F1
#
_entry.id   AF-A0A950VTY8-F1
#
_cell.length_a   1.000
_cell.length_b   1.000
_cell.length_c   1.000
_cell.angle_alpha   90.00
_cell.angle_beta   90.00
_cell.angle_gamma   90.00
#
_symmetry.space_group_name_H-M   'P 1'
#
loop_
_entity.id
_entity.type
_entity.pdbx_description
1 polymer ?
#
loop_
_entity_poly.entity_id
_entity_poly.type
_entity_poly.pdbx_seq_one_letter_code
_entity_poly.pdbx_strand_id
1 'polypeptide(L)'
;MKKRTRIFAAAALVIVLAAVPFAMAQHMRGHGHGRGGMMFGLERAKSALGLSDQQSADIKQIFTDLRTQNEPLRTSMRGGRQAIAQVLLANPNDTAGAQALLDKQLDAERQMKHNALLAASKALNVLTPDQRAKASAFLQQRMAKHDHK
;
A
#
# COMPACT_ATOMS: atom_id res chain seq x y z
N MET A 1 -18.08 -34.50 30.48
CA MET A 1 -18.25 -33.13 31.03
C MET A 1 -16.89 -32.74 31.63
N LYS A 2 -16.18 -31.65 31.34
CA LYS A 2 -16.39 -30.39 30.60
C LYS A 2 -15.03 -29.98 29.97
N LYS A 3 -15.10 -29.48 28.74
CA LYS A 3 -13.98 -28.92 27.95
C LYS A 3 -13.41 -27.69 28.68
N ARG A 4 -12.10 -27.63 28.90
CA ARG A 4 -11.43 -26.43 29.41
C ARG A 4 -11.04 -25.54 28.23
N THR A 5 -11.91 -24.57 28.00
CA THR A 5 -11.72 -23.37 27.22
C THR A 5 -10.35 -22.74 27.51
N ARG A 6 -9.58 -22.49 26.46
CA ARG A 6 -8.51 -21.47 26.50
C ARG A 6 -8.80 -20.47 25.40
N ILE A 7 -9.56 -19.45 25.78
CA ILE A 7 -9.65 -18.18 25.08
C ILE A 7 -8.56 -17.29 25.68
N PHE A 8 -7.57 -16.95 24.86
CA PHE A 8 -6.76 -15.74 24.93
C PHE A 8 -6.50 -15.39 23.46
N ALA A 9 -7.29 -14.53 22.81
CA ALA A 9 -7.26 -13.07 22.92
C ALA A 9 -5.86 -12.49 22.66
N ALA A 10 -5.64 -11.97 21.46
CA ALA A 10 -4.99 -10.68 21.22
C ALA A 10 -4.98 -10.36 19.73
N ALA A 11 -5.49 -9.17 19.42
CA ALA A 11 -5.60 -8.62 18.09
C ALA A 11 -4.24 -8.27 17.50
N ALA A 12 -4.05 -8.56 16.21
CA ALA A 12 -3.13 -7.84 15.37
C ALA A 12 -3.90 -7.47 14.10
N LEU A 13 -4.60 -6.34 14.21
CA LEU A 13 -5.33 -5.71 13.12
C LEU A 13 -4.40 -5.52 11.92
N VAL A 14 -4.95 -5.72 10.74
CA VAL A 14 -4.33 -5.53 9.43
C VAL A 14 -3.69 -4.13 9.34
N ILE A 15 -2.36 -4.04 9.52
CA ILE A 15 -1.58 -2.84 9.20
C ILE A 15 -0.79 -3.11 7.91
N VAL A 16 -1.50 -3.18 6.79
CA VAL A 16 -0.88 -3.19 5.45
C VAL A 16 -0.72 -1.76 4.89
N LEU A 17 -1.05 -0.72 5.67
CA LEU A 17 -1.04 0.67 5.21
C LEU A 17 0.30 1.40 5.34
N ALA A 18 1.34 0.81 5.94
CA ALA A 18 2.54 1.57 6.35
C ALA A 18 3.76 1.51 5.40
N ALA A 19 3.64 1.03 4.16
CA ALA A 19 4.82 0.99 3.27
C ALA A 19 4.55 1.21 1.77
N VAL A 20 3.60 2.08 1.41
CA VAL A 20 3.64 2.72 0.09
C VAL A 20 4.05 4.19 0.29
N PRO A 21 5.35 4.51 0.29
CA PRO A 21 5.74 5.88 0.05
C PRO A 21 5.26 6.27 -1.35
N PHE A 22 4.16 7.02 -1.42
CA PHE A 22 3.84 7.89 -2.56
C PHE A 22 4.72 9.16 -2.47
N ALA A 23 6.03 8.97 -2.32
CA ALA A 23 6.99 10.05 -2.28
C ALA A 23 8.20 9.65 -3.14
N MET A 24 8.55 10.56 -4.04
CA MET A 24 9.74 10.60 -4.91
C MET A 24 9.57 10.08 -6.34
N ALA A 25 8.76 10.81 -7.12
CA ALA A 25 8.90 10.85 -8.58
C ALA A 25 9.87 11.94 -9.08
N GLN A 26 10.59 12.68 -8.21
CA GLN A 26 11.45 13.80 -8.66
C GLN A 26 12.86 13.86 -8.07
N HIS A 27 13.30 12.91 -7.26
CA HIS A 27 14.68 12.92 -6.80
C HIS A 27 15.18 11.52 -6.51
N MET A 28 15.53 10.77 -7.56
CA MET A 28 16.61 9.75 -7.59
C MET A 28 16.72 9.25 -9.04
N ARG A 29 17.64 9.86 -9.81
CA ARG A 29 18.25 9.19 -10.96
C ARG A 29 18.97 7.97 -10.39
N GLY A 30 18.51 6.76 -10.73
CA GLY A 30 19.20 5.51 -10.43
C GLY A 30 18.53 4.64 -9.37
N HIS A 31 17.39 4.02 -9.71
CA HIS A 31 17.09 2.60 -9.44
C HIS A 31 15.69 2.32 -9.99
N GLY A 32 15.65 1.71 -11.18
CA GLY A 32 14.40 1.42 -11.90
C GLY A 32 13.43 0.58 -11.08
N HIS A 33 12.43 1.22 -10.50
CA HIS A 33 11.20 0.56 -10.02
C HIS A 33 10.15 0.50 -11.14
N GLY A 34 10.60 0.26 -12.37
CA GLY A 34 9.72 -0.02 -13.49
C GLY A 34 9.33 -1.49 -13.49
N ARG A 35 8.05 -1.80 -13.30
CA ARG A 35 7.35 -3.09 -13.54
C ARG A 35 7.89 -4.37 -12.85
N GLY A 36 9.18 -4.46 -12.49
CA GLY A 36 9.87 -5.61 -11.89
C GLY A 36 9.99 -5.57 -10.36
N GLY A 37 9.90 -4.40 -9.71
CA GLY A 37 10.00 -4.31 -8.24
C GLY A 37 8.90 -5.08 -7.49
N MET A 38 7.70 -5.16 -8.08
CA MET A 38 6.59 -5.94 -7.51
C MET A 38 6.79 -7.45 -7.72
N MET A 39 7.30 -7.87 -8.89
CA MET A 39 7.64 -9.28 -9.15
C MET A 39 8.76 -9.76 -8.22
N PHE A 40 9.78 -8.93 -8.02
CA PHE A 40 10.89 -9.25 -7.10
C PHE A 40 10.44 -9.30 -5.63
N GLY A 41 9.44 -8.51 -5.26
CA GLY A 41 8.79 -8.60 -3.94
C GLY A 41 7.96 -9.88 -3.77
N LEU A 42 7.25 -10.31 -4.81
CA LEU A 42 6.40 -11.50 -4.77
C LEU A 42 7.22 -12.79 -4.73
N GLU A 43 8.30 -12.91 -5.48
CA GLU A 43 9.17 -14.10 -5.44
C GLU A 43 9.83 -14.28 -4.06
N ARG A 44 10.24 -13.17 -3.43
CA ARG A 44 10.71 -13.20 -2.03
C ARG A 44 9.62 -13.61 -1.06
N ALA A 45 8.40 -13.11 -1.23
CA ALA A 45 7.26 -13.49 -0.41
C ALA A 45 6.90 -14.98 -0.61
N LYS A 46 6.97 -15.49 -1.84
CA LYS A 46 6.75 -16.89 -2.18
C LYS A 46 7.70 -17.80 -1.40
N SER A 47 9.00 -17.52 -1.47
CA SER A 47 10.01 -18.29 -0.73
C SER A 47 9.86 -18.13 0.79
N ALA A 48 9.67 -16.91 1.30
CA ALA A 48 9.64 -16.64 2.73
C ALA A 48 8.38 -17.18 3.44
N LEU A 49 7.23 -17.14 2.77
CA LEU A 49 5.97 -17.64 3.33
C LEU A 49 5.69 -19.09 2.94
N GLY A 50 6.39 -19.63 1.93
CA GLY A 50 6.10 -20.94 1.36
C GLY A 50 4.76 -20.92 0.62
N LEU A 51 4.57 -19.96 -0.28
CA LEU A 51 3.34 -19.85 -1.08
C LEU A 51 3.32 -20.93 -2.17
N SER A 52 2.16 -21.52 -2.40
CA SER A 52 1.95 -22.35 -3.58
C SER A 52 1.97 -21.51 -4.87
N ASP A 53 2.11 -22.17 -6.01
CA ASP A 53 2.04 -21.49 -7.31
C ASP A 53 0.68 -20.81 -7.52
N GLN A 54 -0.40 -21.47 -7.11
CA GLN A 54 -1.74 -20.90 -7.19
C GLN A 54 -1.88 -19.66 -6.30
N GLN A 55 -1.45 -19.74 -5.03
CA GLN A 55 -1.49 -18.60 -4.11
C GLN A 55 -0.69 -17.41 -4.65
N SER A 56 0.48 -17.69 -5.24
CA SER A 56 1.33 -16.68 -5.86
C SER A 56 0.65 -16.02 -7.07
N ALA A 57 -0.01 -16.81 -7.92
CA ALA A 57 -0.79 -16.33 -9.06
C ALA A 57 -1.96 -15.44 -8.63
N ASP A 58 -2.72 -15.87 -7.62
CA ASP A 58 -3.87 -15.13 -7.10
C ASP A 58 -3.45 -13.78 -6.51
N ILE A 59 -2.38 -13.78 -5.70
CA ILE A 59 -1.81 -12.54 -5.13
C ILE A 59 -1.30 -11.61 -6.24
N LYS A 60 -0.64 -12.15 -7.27
CA LYS A 60 -0.18 -11.36 -8.42
C LYS A 60 -1.35 -10.70 -9.15
N GLN A 61 -2.45 -11.43 -9.34
CA GLN A 61 -3.65 -10.88 -9.98
C GLN A 61 -4.24 -9.74 -9.14
N ILE A 62 -4.41 -9.95 -7.83
CA ILE A 62 -4.93 -8.92 -6.90
C ILE A 62 -4.14 -7.61 -7.01
N PHE A 63 -2.80 -7.68 -7.02
CA PHE A 63 -1.97 -6.49 -7.13
C PHE A 63 -1.92 -5.89 -8.55
N THR A 64 -2.15 -6.71 -9.58
CA THR A 64 -2.32 -6.23 -10.95
C THR A 64 -3.61 -5.45 -11.09
N ASP A 65 -4.72 -5.98 -10.57
CA ASP A 65 -6.01 -5.31 -10.56
C ASP A 65 -5.96 -4.01 -9.75
N LEU A 66 -5.33 -4.02 -8.58
CA LEU A 66 -5.11 -2.80 -7.79
C LEU A 66 -4.35 -1.74 -8.59
N ARG A 67 -3.31 -2.14 -9.34
CA ARG A 67 -2.54 -1.19 -10.17
C ARG A 67 -3.43 -0.59 -11.25
N THR A 68 -4.21 -1.42 -11.94
CA THR A 68 -5.13 -0.98 -13.00
C THR A 68 -6.20 -0.05 -12.43
N GLN A 69 -6.81 -0.41 -11.29
CA GLN A 69 -7.84 0.37 -10.61
C GLN A 69 -7.31 1.75 -10.16
N ASN A 70 -6.07 1.82 -9.69
CA ASN A 70 -5.47 3.06 -9.17
C ASN A 70 -4.78 3.92 -10.25
N GLU A 71 -4.63 3.43 -11.49
CA GLU A 71 -4.02 4.20 -12.58
C GLU A 71 -4.68 5.58 -12.79
N PRO A 72 -6.02 5.69 -12.94
CA PRO A 72 -6.65 6.99 -13.17
C PRO A 72 -6.48 7.94 -11.98
N LEU A 73 -6.49 7.41 -10.75
CA LEU A 73 -6.27 8.19 -9.54
C LEU A 73 -4.84 8.74 -9.49
N ARG A 74 -3.85 7.92 -9.86
CA ARG A 74 -2.45 8.36 -9.98
C ARG A 74 -2.30 9.46 -11.00
N THR A 75 -2.92 9.29 -12.17
CA THR A 75 -2.87 10.27 -13.25
C THR A 75 -3.52 11.59 -12.83
N SER A 76 -4.67 11.55 -12.13
CA SER A 76 -5.34 12.74 -11.57
C SER A 76 -4.49 13.52 -10.56
N MET A 77 -3.63 12.84 -9.81
CA MET A 77 -2.72 13.50 -8.86
C MET A 77 -1.45 14.07 -9.51
N ARG A 78 -1.12 13.72 -10.76
CA ARG A 78 0.08 14.24 -11.42
C ARG A 78 -0.07 15.74 -11.60
N GLY A 79 0.91 16.50 -11.09
CA GLY A 79 0.91 17.95 -11.23
C GLY A 79 0.02 18.70 -10.24
N GLY A 80 -0.62 18.05 -9.25
CA GLY A 80 -1.44 18.73 -8.24
C GLY A 80 -0.71 19.87 -7.52
N ARG A 81 0.55 19.63 -7.11
CA ARG A 81 1.43 20.67 -6.55
C ARG A 81 1.68 21.85 -7.50
N GLN A 82 1.86 21.56 -8.80
CA GLN A 82 2.07 22.58 -9.81
C GLN A 82 0.79 23.39 -10.06
N ALA A 83 -0.38 22.76 -10.00
CA ALA A 83 -1.67 23.44 -10.13
C ALA A 83 -1.92 24.38 -8.94
N ILE A 84 -1.68 23.91 -7.71
CA ILE A 84 -1.77 24.75 -6.49
C ILE A 84 -0.81 25.95 -6.60
N ALA A 85 0.45 25.71 -7.00
CA ALA A 85 1.43 26.78 -7.17
C ALA A 85 0.99 27.80 -8.24
N GLN A 86 0.44 27.35 -9.36
CA GLN A 86 -0.06 28.24 -10.42
C GLN A 86 -1.21 29.12 -9.94
N VAL A 87 -2.17 28.56 -9.17
CA VAL A 87 -3.28 29.33 -8.59
C VAL A 87 -2.75 30.44 -7.67
N LEU A 88 -1.86 30.09 -6.75
CA LEU A 88 -1.33 31.06 -5.78
C LEU A 88 -0.37 32.09 -6.40
N LEU A 89 0.36 31.72 -7.47
CA LEU A 89 1.20 32.67 -8.22
C LEU A 89 0.36 33.65 -9.05
N ALA A 90 -0.76 33.18 -9.61
CA ALA A 90 -1.69 34.03 -10.35
C ALA A 90 -2.47 34.97 -9.41
N ASN A 91 -2.90 34.47 -8.25
CA ASN A 91 -3.55 35.25 -7.21
C ASN A 91 -3.22 34.68 -5.82
N PRO A 92 -2.33 35.33 -5.03
CA PRO A 92 -1.97 34.86 -3.70
C PRO A 92 -3.13 34.79 -2.70
N ASN A 93 -4.22 35.53 -2.95
CA ASN A 93 -5.41 35.51 -2.11
C ASN A 93 -6.43 34.45 -2.52
N ASP A 94 -6.22 33.73 -3.63
CA ASP A 94 -7.07 32.61 -4.05
C ASP A 94 -6.73 31.32 -3.27
N THR A 95 -6.84 31.43 -1.95
CA THR A 95 -6.63 30.30 -1.04
C THR A 95 -7.74 29.27 -1.18
N ALA A 96 -8.95 29.69 -1.57
CA ALA A 96 -10.08 28.79 -1.82
C ALA A 96 -9.84 27.89 -3.05
N GLY A 97 -9.35 28.45 -4.16
CA GLY A 97 -8.98 27.66 -5.35
C GLY A 97 -7.83 26.69 -5.08
N ALA A 98 -6.82 27.14 -4.32
CA ALA A 98 -5.72 26.28 -3.89
C ALA A 98 -6.21 25.14 -2.97
N GLN A 99 -7.12 25.43 -2.04
CA GLN A 99 -7.72 24.45 -1.14
C GLN A 99 -8.51 23.38 -1.91
N ALA A 100 -9.32 23.78 -2.89
CA ALA A 100 -10.09 22.83 -3.69
C ALA A 100 -9.20 21.83 -4.47
N LEU A 101 -8.04 22.29 -4.97
CA LEU A 101 -7.06 21.42 -5.61
C LEU A 101 -6.38 20.47 -4.61
N LEU A 102 -6.08 20.95 -3.40
CA LEU A 102 -5.54 20.12 -2.33
C LEU A 102 -6.55 19.03 -1.92
N ASP A 103 -7.81 19.38 -1.72
CA ASP A 103 -8.86 18.44 -1.33
C ASP A 103 -9.05 17.34 -2.37
N LYS A 104 -9.07 17.70 -3.66
CA LYS A 104 -9.10 16.71 -4.75
C LYS A 104 -7.93 15.73 -4.69
N GLN A 105 -6.73 16.20 -4.35
CA GLN A 105 -5.57 15.35 -4.21
C GLN A 105 -5.69 14.41 -3.00
N LEU A 106 -6.16 14.92 -1.86
CA LEU A 106 -6.36 14.15 -0.64
C LEU A 106 -7.43 13.06 -0.82
N ASP A 107 -8.51 13.35 -1.55
CA ASP A 107 -9.56 12.38 -1.84
C ASP A 107 -9.05 11.25 -2.75
N ALA A 108 -8.30 11.58 -3.81
CA ALA A 108 -7.68 10.58 -4.67
C ALA A 108 -6.69 9.70 -3.88
N GLU A 109 -5.89 10.29 -2.98
CA GLU A 109 -4.99 9.55 -2.10
C GLU A 109 -5.75 8.63 -1.14
N ARG A 110 -6.82 9.13 -0.52
CA ARG A 110 -7.69 8.35 0.38
C ARG A 110 -8.26 7.14 -0.36
N GLN A 111 -8.77 7.33 -1.58
CA GLN A 111 -9.34 6.26 -2.39
C GLN A 111 -8.29 5.20 -2.77
N MET A 112 -7.08 5.61 -3.16
CA MET A 112 -6.00 4.66 -3.44
C MET A 112 -5.60 3.83 -2.21
N LYS A 113 -5.52 4.47 -1.03
CA LYS A 113 -5.23 3.78 0.24
C LYS A 113 -6.34 2.80 0.60
N HIS A 114 -7.60 3.18 0.39
CA HIS A 114 -8.74 2.30 0.58
C HIS A 114 -8.66 1.07 -0.34
N ASN A 115 -8.38 1.27 -1.64
CA ASN A 115 -8.21 0.17 -2.60
C ASN A 115 -7.04 -0.76 -2.20
N ALA A 116 -5.94 -0.19 -1.72
CA ALA A 116 -4.79 -0.97 -1.24
C ALA A 116 -5.14 -1.80 0.00
N LEU A 117 -5.93 -1.26 0.94
CA LEU A 117 -6.43 -2.00 2.10
C LEU A 117 -7.31 -3.18 1.69
N LEU A 118 -8.20 -2.99 0.71
CA LEU A 118 -9.05 -4.07 0.19
C LEU A 118 -8.22 -5.15 -0.50
N ALA A 119 -7.24 -4.77 -1.34
CA ALA A 119 -6.33 -5.69 -1.99
C ALA A 119 -5.50 -6.49 -0.96
N ALA A 120 -5.02 -5.83 0.09
CA ALA A 120 -4.30 -6.47 1.18
C ALA A 120 -5.15 -7.51 1.92
N SER A 121 -6.40 -7.15 2.23
CA SER A 121 -7.37 -8.09 2.84
C SER A 121 -7.58 -9.32 1.97
N LYS A 122 -7.81 -9.13 0.65
CA LYS A 122 -7.93 -10.23 -0.31
C LYS A 122 -6.67 -11.11 -0.34
N ALA A 123 -5.49 -10.51 -0.39
CA ALA A 123 -4.23 -11.26 -0.41
C ALA A 123 -4.01 -12.06 0.88
N LEU A 124 -4.36 -11.52 2.05
CA LEU A 124 -4.29 -12.26 3.31
C LEU A 124 -5.26 -13.44 3.37
N ASN A 125 -6.42 -13.34 2.72
CA ASN A 125 -7.40 -14.44 2.63
C ASN A 125 -6.95 -15.59 1.71
N VAL A 126 -5.99 -15.35 0.82
CA VAL A 126 -5.34 -16.41 0.02
C VAL A 126 -4.38 -17.25 0.87
N LEU A 127 -3.88 -16.69 1.97
CA LEU A 127 -2.90 -17.34 2.84
C LEU A 127 -3.54 -18.29 3.86
N THR A 128 -2.84 -19.37 4.18
CA THR A 128 -3.20 -20.23 5.33
C THR A 128 -2.98 -19.49 6.66
N PRO A 129 -3.57 -19.96 7.77
CA PRO A 129 -3.31 -19.38 9.10
C PRO A 129 -1.81 -19.30 9.45
N ASP A 130 -1.04 -20.35 9.15
CA ASP A 130 0.41 -20.40 9.43
C ASP A 130 1.19 -19.40 8.57
N GLN A 131 0.81 -19.27 7.29
CA GLN A 131 1.40 -18.28 6.39
C GLN A 131 1.09 -16.84 6.84
N ARG A 132 -0.12 -16.58 7.35
CA ARG A 132 -0.47 -15.27 7.95
C ARG A 132 0.35 -14.98 9.20
N ALA A 133 0.60 -15.97 10.05
CA ALA A 133 1.46 -15.82 11.22
C ALA A 133 2.89 -15.45 10.82
N LYS A 134 3.47 -16.12 9.81
CA LYS A 134 4.79 -15.77 9.26
C LYS A 134 4.81 -14.35 8.68
N ALA A 135 3.78 -13.98 7.92
CA ALA A 135 3.66 -12.64 7.35
C ALA A 135 3.63 -11.54 8.45
N SER A 136 2.92 -11.80 9.55
CA SER A 136 2.90 -10.90 10.72
C SER A 136 4.30 -10.74 11.33
N ALA A 137 5.05 -11.83 11.50
CA ALA A 137 6.42 -11.77 12.04
C ALA A 137 7.35 -10.94 11.14
N PHE A 138 7.27 -11.11 9.82
CA PHE A 138 8.04 -10.30 8.88
C PHE A 138 7.67 -8.81 8.94
N LEU A 139 6.39 -8.49 9.10
CA LEU A 139 5.93 -7.11 9.26
C LEU A 139 6.52 -6.47 10.51
N GLN A 140 6.44 -7.16 11.66
CA GLN A 140 7.00 -6.67 12.93
C GLN A 140 8.51 -6.43 12.84
N GLN A 141 9.25 -7.36 12.25
CA GLN A 141 10.69 -7.18 12.02
C GLN A 141 11.00 -5.97 11.14
N ARG A 142 10.17 -5.69 10.13
CA ARG A 142 10.34 -4.53 9.27
C ARG A 142 10.04 -3.22 9.99
N MET A 143 9.01 -3.20 10.85
CA MET A 143 8.66 -2.04 11.67
C MET A 143 9.79 -1.69 12.64
N ALA A 144 10.30 -2.68 13.39
CA ALA A 144 11.40 -2.47 14.32
C ALA A 144 12.67 -1.89 13.65
N LYS A 145 12.97 -2.29 12.41
CA LYS A 145 14.10 -1.73 11.64
C LYS A 145 13.89 -0.28 11.21
N HIS A 146 12.64 0.16 11.06
CA HIS A 146 12.32 1.55 10.72
C HIS A 146 12.31 2.45 11.95
N ASP A 147 11.98 1.93 13.13
CA ASP A 147 11.98 2.70 14.39
C ASP A 147 13.39 2.99 14.93
N HIS A 148 14.42 2.28 14.44
CA HIS A 148 15.83 2.47 14.81
C HIS A 148 16.65 3.32 13.83
N LYS A 149 15.99 4.04 12.91
CA LYS A 149 16.61 5.00 11.98
C LYS A 149 16.08 6.39 12.21
#